data_AF-A0A6G9SSM9-F1
#
_entry.id   AF-A0A6G9SSM9-F1
#
_cell.length_a   1.000
_cell.length_b   1.000
_cell.length_c   1.000
_cell.angle_alpha   90.00
_cell.angle_beta   90.00
_cell.angle_gamma   90.00
#
_symmetry.space_group_name_H-M   'P 1'
#
loop_
_entity.id
_entity.type
_entity.pdbx_description
1 polymer ?
#
loop_
_entity_poly.entity_id
_entity_poly.type
_entity_poly.pdbx_seq_one_letter_code
_entity_poly.pdbx_strand_id
1 'polypeptide(L)'
;MLGVSHLLISGTATSLLLGTANPTVIAVGAIAGLLPDIDISTSPAGRVLPWVSAFFESKMPHRSCTHSLVASGALAIVGYGVALFNPQFINLVHAITIGYTFGWFADVFTRGGVEMFWPSPVRCVCPGNRNLRLRTGSNAEYFVLVLLIAIALATFNINNSGGVLTQFNRLIASPSGVQHIYNESGSTHLIKANIKGVRTSDRSKVNGQYLIIQAQGTGFLVQADDGRIYKASTEPDSQIFLEEITADVGRPAITNIEAVSLEDEPIGTALEKFNRAGAIVFISGQLSFDTLDGVTLPRDPYQFPFLRATETSITLEAAPLGIVQSKLGEEFGTGQLQVKTINTSIQ
;
A
#
# COMPACT_ATOMS: atom_id res chain seq x y z
N MET A 1 -24.49 -11.88 -21.57
CA MET A 1 -23.21 -12.01 -22.30
C MET A 1 -22.74 -13.47 -22.19
N LEU A 2 -21.56 -13.87 -22.67
CA LEU A 2 -20.98 -15.17 -22.28
C LEU A 2 -20.72 -15.21 -20.77
N GLY A 3 -21.00 -16.34 -20.12
CA GLY A 3 -20.78 -16.50 -18.67
C GLY A 3 -19.32 -16.27 -18.25
N VAL A 4 -18.35 -16.65 -19.10
CA VAL A 4 -16.92 -16.39 -18.86
C VAL A 4 -16.62 -14.89 -18.85
N SER A 5 -17.27 -14.10 -19.70
CA SER A 5 -17.12 -12.65 -19.72
C SER A 5 -17.68 -12.02 -18.44
N HIS A 6 -18.81 -12.52 -17.91
CA HIS A 6 -19.34 -12.06 -16.62
C HIS A 6 -18.37 -12.35 -15.48
N LEU A 7 -17.84 -13.58 -15.40
CA LEU A 7 -16.84 -13.96 -14.40
C LEU A 7 -15.62 -13.04 -14.43
N LEU A 8 -15.08 -12.77 -15.62
CA LEU A 8 -13.89 -11.95 -15.77
C LEU A 8 -14.14 -10.48 -15.43
N ILE A 9 -15.26 -9.89 -15.88
CA ILE A 9 -15.58 -8.49 -15.56
C ILE A 9 -15.78 -8.34 -14.05
N SER A 10 -16.58 -9.20 -13.43
CA SER A 10 -16.85 -9.15 -12.00
C SER A 10 -15.61 -9.37 -11.17
N GLY A 11 -14.80 -10.39 -11.49
CA GLY A 11 -13.54 -10.65 -10.78
C GLY A 11 -12.53 -9.51 -10.92
N THR A 12 -12.39 -8.94 -12.12
CA THR A 12 -11.48 -7.81 -12.38
C THR A 12 -11.94 -6.55 -11.65
N ALA A 13 -13.25 -6.26 -11.66
CA ALA A 13 -13.82 -5.13 -10.92
C ALA A 13 -13.62 -5.29 -9.41
N THR A 14 -13.84 -6.50 -8.87
CA THR A 14 -13.56 -6.80 -7.46
C THR A 14 -12.09 -6.59 -7.10
N SER A 15 -11.16 -7.09 -7.92
CA SER A 15 -9.73 -6.90 -7.67
C SER A 15 -9.33 -5.42 -7.72
N LEU A 16 -9.82 -4.67 -8.71
CA LEU A 16 -9.48 -3.27 -8.89
C LEU A 16 -10.05 -2.38 -7.78
N LEU A 17 -11.34 -2.52 -7.47
CA LEU A 17 -12.03 -1.66 -6.50
C LEU A 17 -11.65 -1.95 -5.06
N LEU A 18 -11.30 -3.19 -4.73
CA LEU A 18 -10.79 -3.56 -3.41
C LEU A 18 -9.27 -3.47 -3.30
N GLY A 19 -8.56 -3.21 -4.40
CA GLY A 19 -7.10 -3.19 -4.44
C GLY A 19 -6.47 -4.49 -3.95
N THR A 20 -7.15 -5.64 -4.15
CA THR A 20 -6.74 -6.92 -3.57
C THR A 20 -6.25 -7.90 -4.64
N ALA A 21 -5.19 -8.63 -4.30
CA ALA A 21 -4.70 -9.78 -5.06
C ALA A 21 -5.12 -11.13 -4.43
N ASN A 22 -5.98 -11.11 -3.39
CA ASN A 22 -6.39 -12.34 -2.71
C ASN A 22 -7.26 -13.20 -3.64
N PRO A 23 -6.84 -14.44 -4.00
CA PRO A 23 -7.57 -15.29 -4.92
C PRO A 23 -9.00 -15.61 -4.46
N THR A 24 -9.23 -15.76 -3.15
CA THR A 24 -10.56 -16.14 -2.63
C THR A 24 -11.57 -15.01 -2.81
N VAL A 25 -11.17 -13.78 -2.48
CA VAL A 25 -12.01 -12.58 -2.62
C VAL A 25 -12.35 -12.33 -4.09
N ILE A 26 -11.36 -12.46 -4.98
CA ILE A 26 -11.54 -12.32 -6.43
C ILE A 26 -12.48 -13.40 -6.97
N ALA A 27 -12.29 -14.67 -6.57
CA ALA A 27 -13.14 -15.77 -7.02
C ALA A 27 -14.60 -15.61 -6.55
N VAL A 28 -14.81 -15.18 -5.30
CA VAL A 28 -16.15 -14.90 -4.77
C VAL A 28 -16.83 -13.77 -5.54
N GLY A 29 -16.11 -12.69 -5.85
CA GLY A 29 -16.64 -11.60 -6.67
C GLY A 29 -16.96 -12.05 -8.11
N ALA A 30 -16.08 -12.84 -8.73
CA ALA A 30 -16.31 -13.39 -10.05
C ALA A 30 -17.60 -14.24 -10.09
N ILE A 31 -17.75 -15.19 -9.16
CA ILE A 31 -18.93 -16.07 -9.07
C ILE A 31 -20.20 -15.26 -8.79
N ALA A 32 -20.13 -14.25 -7.93
CA ALA A 32 -21.26 -13.38 -7.62
C ALA A 32 -21.79 -12.64 -8.86
N GLY A 33 -20.94 -12.40 -9.87
CA GLY A 33 -21.32 -11.82 -11.15
C GLY A 33 -22.26 -12.65 -12.01
N LEU A 34 -22.38 -13.96 -11.74
CA LEU A 34 -23.32 -14.85 -12.44
C LEU A 34 -24.70 -14.89 -11.78
N LEU A 35 -24.81 -14.46 -10.52
CA LEU A 35 -26.07 -14.51 -9.77
C LEU A 35 -27.23 -13.72 -10.39
N PRO A 36 -27.03 -12.57 -11.05
CA PRO A 36 -28.14 -11.86 -11.70
C PRO A 36 -28.91 -12.70 -12.72
N ASP A 37 -28.21 -13.61 -13.43
CA ASP A 37 -28.79 -14.53 -14.43
C ASP A 37 -29.64 -15.66 -13.81
N ILE A 38 -29.89 -15.64 -12.49
CA ILE A 38 -30.84 -16.56 -11.84
C ILE A 38 -32.28 -16.39 -12.37
N ASP A 39 -32.56 -15.35 -13.13
CA ASP A 39 -33.87 -15.08 -13.73
C ASP A 39 -34.23 -15.97 -14.93
N ILE A 40 -33.30 -16.80 -15.42
CA ILE A 40 -33.57 -17.81 -16.46
C ILE A 40 -33.12 -19.20 -16.02
N SER A 41 -33.98 -20.20 -16.18
CA SER A 41 -33.68 -21.61 -15.82
C SER A 41 -32.51 -22.23 -16.61
N THR A 42 -32.19 -21.69 -17.79
CA THR A 42 -31.15 -22.23 -18.66
C THR A 42 -29.73 -21.79 -18.30
N SER A 43 -29.59 -20.73 -17.49
CA SER A 43 -28.29 -20.16 -17.12
C SER A 43 -27.56 -20.99 -16.06
N PRO A 44 -26.22 -20.87 -15.91
CA PRO A 44 -25.48 -21.57 -14.86
C PRO A 44 -26.04 -21.32 -13.45
N ALA A 45 -26.39 -20.07 -13.12
CA ALA A 45 -26.97 -19.72 -11.82
C ALA A 45 -28.41 -20.24 -11.68
N GLY A 46 -29.22 -20.14 -12.73
CA GLY A 46 -30.61 -20.60 -12.74
C GLY A 46 -30.76 -22.12 -12.64
N ARG A 47 -29.77 -22.89 -13.09
CA ARG A 47 -29.72 -24.36 -12.92
C ARG A 47 -29.41 -24.80 -11.49
N VAL A 48 -28.72 -23.98 -10.70
CA VAL A 48 -28.42 -24.30 -9.29
C VAL A 48 -29.69 -24.19 -8.45
N LEU A 49 -30.56 -23.21 -8.75
CA LEU A 49 -31.81 -22.98 -8.03
C LEU A 49 -33.00 -22.95 -9.01
N PRO A 50 -33.40 -24.11 -9.56
CA PRO A 50 -34.40 -24.21 -10.64
C PRO A 50 -35.80 -23.69 -10.25
N TRP A 51 -36.12 -23.75 -8.96
CA TRP A 51 -37.39 -23.28 -8.40
C TRP A 51 -37.45 -21.75 -8.33
N VAL A 52 -36.32 -21.10 -8.01
CA VAL A 52 -36.20 -19.64 -8.00
C VAL A 52 -36.22 -19.10 -9.42
N SER A 53 -35.45 -19.74 -10.32
CA SER A 53 -35.39 -19.31 -11.72
C SER A 53 -36.71 -19.49 -12.45
N ALA A 54 -37.42 -20.59 -12.25
CA ALA A 54 -38.76 -20.79 -12.83
C ALA A 54 -39.78 -19.74 -12.35
N PHE A 55 -39.69 -19.31 -11.09
CA PHE A 55 -40.54 -18.24 -10.56
C PHE A 55 -40.28 -16.90 -11.25
N PHE A 56 -39.01 -16.52 -11.40
CA PHE A 56 -38.66 -15.27 -12.07
C PHE A 56 -38.97 -15.32 -13.56
N GLU A 57 -38.62 -16.41 -14.23
CA GLU A 57 -38.86 -16.62 -15.67
C GLU A 57 -40.36 -16.57 -16.02
N SER A 58 -41.24 -17.03 -15.13
CA SER A 58 -42.70 -16.99 -15.34
C SER A 58 -43.36 -15.66 -15.01
N LYS A 59 -42.74 -14.82 -14.17
CA LYS A 59 -43.35 -13.56 -13.68
C LYS A 59 -42.72 -12.29 -14.19
N MET A 60 -41.46 -12.32 -14.60
CA MET A 60 -40.68 -11.13 -14.91
C MET A 60 -39.92 -11.32 -16.24
N PRO A 61 -39.77 -10.25 -17.05
CA PRO A 61 -38.91 -10.31 -18.22
C PRO A 61 -37.47 -10.60 -17.82
N HIS A 62 -36.74 -11.35 -18.65
CA HIS A 62 -35.30 -11.50 -18.47
C HIS A 62 -34.60 -10.13 -18.50
N ARG A 63 -33.60 -9.96 -17.60
CA ARG A 63 -32.81 -8.74 -17.36
C ARG A 63 -33.62 -7.58 -16.78
N SER A 64 -34.63 -7.95 -15.99
CA SER A 64 -35.50 -7.02 -15.27
C SER A 64 -35.05 -6.87 -13.81
N CYS A 65 -35.87 -7.31 -12.85
CA CYS A 65 -35.64 -7.19 -11.41
C CYS A 65 -34.22 -7.57 -10.94
N THR A 66 -33.68 -8.72 -11.36
CA THR A 66 -32.35 -9.21 -10.93
C THR A 66 -31.18 -8.43 -11.51
N HIS A 67 -31.40 -7.61 -12.54
CA HIS A 67 -30.37 -6.81 -13.21
C HIS A 67 -30.55 -5.31 -12.93
N SER A 68 -30.90 -4.99 -11.69
CA SER A 68 -31.26 -3.64 -11.27
C SER A 68 -30.38 -3.13 -10.13
N LEU A 69 -30.33 -1.80 -10.00
CA LEU A 69 -29.71 -1.14 -8.84
C LEU A 69 -30.45 -1.51 -7.54
N VAL A 70 -31.76 -1.74 -7.62
CA VAL A 70 -32.56 -2.17 -6.46
C VAL A 70 -32.12 -3.56 -5.98
N ALA A 71 -31.92 -4.52 -6.88
CA ALA A 71 -31.42 -5.84 -6.51
C ALA A 71 -30.00 -5.79 -5.93
N SER A 72 -29.13 -4.95 -6.51
CA SER A 72 -27.78 -4.73 -5.99
C SER A 72 -27.80 -4.11 -4.59
N GLY A 73 -28.67 -3.12 -4.37
CA GLY A 73 -28.87 -2.48 -3.07
C GLY A 73 -29.47 -3.42 -2.04
N ALA A 74 -30.44 -4.25 -2.40
CA ALA A 74 -31.02 -5.26 -1.52
C ALA A 74 -29.97 -6.30 -1.10
N LEU A 75 -29.16 -6.78 -2.05
CA LEU A 75 -28.04 -7.69 -1.77
C LEU A 75 -27.01 -7.04 -0.84
N ALA A 76 -26.68 -5.77 -1.09
CA ALA A 76 -25.78 -5.01 -0.23
C ALA A 76 -26.34 -4.89 1.20
N ILE A 77 -27.61 -4.50 1.37
CA ILE A 77 -28.25 -4.36 2.69
C ILE A 77 -28.19 -5.69 3.46
N VAL A 78 -28.53 -6.81 2.81
CA VAL A 78 -28.48 -8.13 3.44
C VAL A 78 -27.04 -8.52 3.78
N GLY A 79 -26.11 -8.38 2.83
CA GLY A 79 -24.71 -8.74 3.03
C GLY A 79 -24.05 -7.92 4.14
N TYR A 80 -24.21 -6.59 4.11
CA TYR A 80 -23.67 -5.72 5.14
C TYR A 80 -24.36 -5.93 6.49
N GLY A 81 -25.66 -6.24 6.50
CA GLY A 81 -26.38 -6.67 7.71
C GLY A 81 -25.74 -7.88 8.37
N VAL A 82 -25.34 -8.90 7.59
CA VAL A 82 -24.61 -10.06 8.11
C VAL A 82 -23.20 -9.67 8.61
N ALA A 83 -22.51 -8.78 7.89
CA ALA A 83 -21.18 -8.33 8.29
C ALA A 83 -21.17 -7.52 9.60
N LEU A 84 -22.28 -6.87 9.98
CA LEU A 84 -22.42 -6.21 11.29
C LEU A 84 -22.27 -7.20 12.45
N PHE A 85 -22.77 -8.43 12.30
CA PHE A 85 -22.65 -9.48 13.32
C PHE A 85 -21.36 -10.29 13.20
N ASN A 86 -20.76 -10.34 12.01
CA ASN A 86 -19.53 -11.07 11.74
C ASN A 86 -18.55 -10.24 10.87
N PRO A 87 -17.75 -9.34 11.48
CA PRO A 87 -16.88 -8.43 10.75
C PRO A 87 -15.84 -9.11 9.85
N GLN A 88 -15.49 -10.37 10.14
CA GLN A 88 -14.56 -11.16 9.34
C GLN A 88 -15.02 -11.35 7.88
N PHE A 89 -16.33 -11.29 7.61
CA PHE A 89 -16.88 -11.47 6.27
C PHE A 89 -16.98 -10.17 5.45
N ILE A 90 -16.57 -9.02 6.00
CA ILE A 90 -16.74 -7.72 5.34
C ILE A 90 -16.14 -7.71 3.93
N ASN A 91 -14.93 -8.27 3.76
CA ASN A 91 -14.25 -8.34 2.46
C ASN A 91 -15.00 -9.21 1.44
N LEU A 92 -15.65 -10.29 1.90
CA LEU A 92 -16.46 -11.15 1.02
C LEU A 92 -17.77 -10.46 0.64
N VAL A 93 -18.39 -9.73 1.55
CA VAL A 93 -19.60 -8.95 1.28
C VAL A 93 -19.33 -7.85 0.25
N HIS A 94 -18.17 -7.18 0.37
CA HIS A 94 -17.71 -6.23 -0.64
C HIS A 94 -17.55 -6.92 -2.00
N ALA A 95 -16.87 -8.07 -2.04
CA ALA A 95 -16.66 -8.82 -3.26
C ALA A 95 -17.98 -9.26 -3.92
N ILE A 96 -18.94 -9.76 -3.14
CA ILE A 96 -20.26 -10.18 -3.62
C ILE A 96 -21.02 -8.98 -4.19
N THR A 97 -21.04 -7.85 -3.49
CA THR A 97 -21.78 -6.65 -3.91
C THR A 97 -21.21 -6.07 -5.20
N ILE A 98 -19.87 -5.93 -5.26
CA ILE A 98 -19.17 -5.44 -6.46
C ILE A 98 -19.35 -6.42 -7.61
N GLY A 99 -19.11 -7.70 -7.36
CA GLY A 99 -19.18 -8.76 -8.35
C GLY A 99 -20.57 -8.86 -8.99
N TYR A 100 -21.62 -8.88 -8.16
CA TYR A 100 -23.02 -8.86 -8.60
C TYR A 100 -23.32 -7.64 -9.47
N THR A 101 -22.96 -6.44 -8.98
CA THR A 101 -23.25 -5.18 -9.65
C THR A 101 -22.59 -5.10 -11.02
N PHE A 102 -21.29 -5.38 -11.10
CA PHE A 102 -20.55 -5.33 -12.36
C PHE A 102 -20.90 -6.50 -13.29
N GLY A 103 -21.41 -7.60 -12.73
CA GLY A 103 -21.91 -8.75 -13.47
C GLY A 103 -23.09 -8.39 -14.37
N TRP A 104 -24.17 -7.85 -13.81
CA TRP A 104 -25.31 -7.40 -14.64
C TRP A 104 -25.04 -6.08 -15.35
N PHE A 105 -24.18 -5.20 -14.82
CA PHE A 105 -23.84 -3.95 -15.50
C PHE A 105 -23.17 -4.19 -16.86
N ALA A 106 -22.40 -5.28 -16.99
CA ALA A 106 -21.84 -5.68 -18.27
C ALA A 106 -22.92 -5.91 -19.36
N ASP A 107 -24.13 -6.31 -18.97
CA ASP A 107 -25.22 -6.51 -19.90
C ASP A 107 -25.84 -5.22 -20.45
N VAL A 108 -25.55 -4.05 -19.87
CA VAL A 108 -25.85 -2.74 -20.46
C VAL A 108 -25.18 -2.59 -21.84
N PHE A 109 -24.02 -3.23 -22.03
CA PHE A 109 -23.26 -3.19 -23.28
C PHE A 109 -23.72 -4.18 -24.35
N THR A 110 -24.70 -5.02 -24.02
CA THR A 110 -25.28 -5.97 -24.95
C THR A 110 -26.43 -5.36 -25.73
N ARG A 111 -26.84 -6.02 -26.83
CA ARG A 111 -28.00 -5.59 -27.61
C ARG A 111 -29.31 -5.54 -26.81
N GLY A 112 -29.45 -6.41 -25.81
CA GLY A 112 -30.68 -6.55 -25.01
C GLY A 112 -30.85 -5.49 -23.92
N GLY A 113 -29.72 -4.94 -23.44
CA GLY A 113 -29.71 -4.04 -22.27
C GLY A 113 -30.24 -4.68 -21.01
N VAL A 114 -30.46 -3.85 -19.99
CA VAL A 114 -31.00 -4.23 -18.68
C VAL A 114 -31.96 -3.16 -18.16
N GLU A 115 -32.97 -3.54 -17.38
CA GLU A 115 -33.88 -2.61 -16.72
C GLU A 115 -33.25 -2.10 -15.41
N MET A 116 -32.18 -1.30 -15.56
CA MET A 116 -31.34 -0.82 -14.45
C MET A 116 -32.14 -0.14 -13.32
N PHE A 117 -33.23 0.56 -13.67
CA PHE A 117 -34.10 1.30 -12.75
C PHE A 117 -35.43 0.60 -12.47
N TRP A 118 -35.45 -0.74 -12.52
CA TRP A 118 -36.62 -1.53 -12.11
C TRP A 118 -37.18 -0.99 -10.76
N PRO A 119 -38.50 -0.79 -10.62
CA PRO A 119 -39.61 -1.31 -11.43
C PRO A 119 -39.95 -0.51 -12.70
N SER A 120 -39.20 0.54 -13.03
CA SER A 120 -39.36 1.22 -14.31
C SER A 120 -38.94 0.30 -15.47
N PRO A 121 -39.76 0.12 -16.52
CA PRO A 121 -39.43 -0.76 -17.65
C PRO A 121 -38.38 -0.19 -18.61
N VAL A 122 -37.74 0.94 -18.24
CA VAL A 122 -36.74 1.60 -19.08
C VAL A 122 -35.46 0.76 -19.13
N ARG A 123 -35.11 0.29 -20.33
CA ARG A 123 -33.88 -0.45 -20.58
C ARG A 123 -32.70 0.47 -20.80
N CYS A 124 -31.71 0.37 -19.92
CA CYS A 124 -30.44 1.04 -20.08
C CYS A 124 -29.57 0.25 -21.06
N VAL A 125 -29.02 0.96 -22.05
CA VAL A 125 -28.18 0.42 -23.11
C VAL A 125 -27.06 1.39 -23.44
N CYS A 126 -25.86 0.89 -23.64
CA CYS A 126 -24.71 1.69 -24.05
C CYS A 126 -23.83 0.89 -25.02
N PRO A 127 -23.37 1.43 -26.16
CA PRO A 127 -23.68 2.75 -26.74
C PRO A 127 -25.09 2.84 -27.34
N GLY A 128 -25.57 4.06 -27.60
CA GLY A 128 -26.89 4.32 -28.22
C GLY A 128 -27.08 3.63 -29.57
N ASN A 129 -26.02 3.50 -30.38
CA ASN A 129 -26.05 2.80 -31.66
C ASN A 129 -26.07 1.27 -31.46
N ARG A 130 -27.13 0.61 -31.92
CA ARG A 130 -27.33 -0.85 -31.80
C ARG A 130 -26.22 -1.68 -32.46
N ASN A 131 -25.58 -1.17 -33.51
CA ASN A 131 -24.52 -1.88 -34.24
C ASN A 131 -23.20 -1.94 -33.47
N LEU A 132 -22.99 -1.00 -32.53
CA LEU A 132 -21.80 -0.98 -31.67
C LEU A 132 -21.97 -1.82 -30.40
N ARG A 133 -23.17 -2.37 -30.15
CA ARG A 133 -23.46 -3.19 -28.98
C ARG A 133 -23.02 -4.63 -29.19
N LEU A 134 -22.55 -5.25 -28.11
CA LEU A 134 -22.08 -6.62 -28.13
C LEU A 134 -23.23 -7.58 -28.43
N ARG A 135 -22.97 -8.49 -29.37
CA ARG A 135 -23.82 -9.65 -29.65
C ARG A 135 -23.16 -10.87 -29.00
N THR A 136 -23.92 -11.60 -28.20
CA THR A 136 -23.47 -12.85 -27.57
C THR A 136 -22.97 -13.84 -28.64
N GLY A 137 -21.78 -14.41 -28.42
CA GLY A 137 -21.08 -15.32 -29.33
C GLY A 137 -20.43 -14.66 -30.55
N SER A 138 -20.28 -13.34 -30.59
CA SER A 138 -19.66 -12.66 -31.75
C SER A 138 -18.15 -12.48 -31.62
N ASN A 139 -17.45 -12.33 -32.74
CA ASN A 139 -16.00 -12.05 -32.76
C ASN A 139 -15.62 -10.80 -31.95
N ALA A 140 -16.50 -9.80 -31.89
CA ALA A 140 -16.30 -8.60 -31.08
C ALA A 140 -16.29 -8.91 -29.57
N GLU A 141 -17.16 -9.83 -29.11
CA GLU A 141 -17.18 -10.26 -27.71
C GLU A 141 -15.91 -11.06 -27.35
N TYR A 142 -15.42 -11.92 -28.25
CA TYR A 142 -14.14 -12.61 -28.06
C TYR A 142 -12.96 -11.64 -28.02
N PHE A 143 -12.96 -10.59 -28.84
CA PHE A 143 -11.94 -9.55 -28.78
C PHE A 143 -11.97 -8.81 -27.42
N VAL A 144 -13.16 -8.42 -26.96
CA VAL A 144 -13.33 -7.81 -25.62
C VAL A 144 -12.88 -8.77 -24.52
N LEU A 145 -13.15 -10.06 -24.65
CA LEU A 145 -12.71 -11.08 -23.70
C LEU A 145 -11.17 -11.14 -23.59
N VAL A 146 -10.46 -11.12 -24.72
CA VAL A 146 -8.98 -11.09 -24.72
C VAL A 146 -8.45 -9.82 -24.06
N LEU A 147 -9.05 -8.67 -24.36
CA LEU A 147 -8.70 -7.40 -23.72
C LEU A 147 -8.94 -7.44 -22.21
N LEU A 148 -10.07 -8.01 -21.76
CA LEU A 148 -10.39 -8.18 -20.35
C LEU A 148 -9.40 -9.10 -19.63
N ILE A 149 -8.94 -10.17 -20.28
CA ILE A 149 -7.88 -11.04 -19.72
C ILE A 149 -6.59 -10.24 -19.52
N ALA A 150 -6.19 -9.43 -20.51
CA ALA A 150 -5.00 -8.59 -20.39
C ALA A 150 -5.14 -7.58 -19.23
N ILE A 151 -6.31 -6.94 -19.09
CA ILE A 151 -6.61 -6.03 -17.97
C ILE A 151 -6.58 -6.78 -16.65
N ALA A 152 -7.20 -7.95 -16.54
CA ALA A 152 -7.21 -8.76 -15.32
C ALA A 152 -5.80 -9.13 -14.86
N LEU A 153 -4.94 -9.55 -15.79
CA LEU A 153 -3.53 -9.85 -15.51
C LEU A 153 -2.75 -8.61 -15.06
N ALA A 154 -2.97 -7.46 -15.71
CA ALA A 154 -2.35 -6.20 -15.32
C ALA A 154 -2.80 -5.75 -13.92
N THR A 155 -4.11 -5.80 -13.64
CA THR A 155 -4.67 -5.49 -12.32
C THR A 155 -4.12 -6.41 -11.24
N PHE A 156 -4.03 -7.71 -11.51
CA PHE A 156 -3.45 -8.67 -10.59
C PHE A 156 -1.97 -8.35 -10.29
N ASN A 157 -1.17 -8.05 -11.31
CA ASN A 157 0.24 -7.70 -11.15
C ASN A 157 0.42 -6.40 -10.33
N ILE A 158 -0.38 -5.38 -10.60
CA ILE A 158 -0.35 -4.10 -9.88
C ILE A 158 -0.72 -4.31 -8.41
N ASN A 159 -1.80 -5.04 -8.13
CA ASN A 159 -2.24 -5.29 -6.77
C ASN A 159 -1.25 -6.17 -6.00
N ASN A 160 -0.61 -7.13 -6.65
CA ASN A 160 0.44 -7.95 -6.02
C ASN A 160 1.73 -7.15 -5.73
N SER A 161 1.93 -6.03 -6.43
CA SER A 161 3.12 -5.16 -6.30
C SER A 161 2.89 -3.96 -5.38
N GLY A 162 1.97 -4.05 -4.42
CA GLY A 162 1.66 -2.99 -3.46
C GLY A 162 0.55 -2.03 -3.89
N GLY A 163 -0.22 -2.36 -4.94
CA GLY A 163 -1.41 -1.61 -5.34
C GLY A 163 -1.16 -0.44 -6.29
N VAL A 164 -2.26 0.11 -6.81
CA VAL A 164 -2.25 1.19 -7.82
C VAL A 164 -1.56 2.45 -7.30
N LEU A 165 -1.82 2.82 -6.05
CA LEU A 165 -1.27 4.04 -5.45
C LEU A 165 0.26 3.96 -5.29
N THR A 166 0.80 2.80 -4.91
CA THR A 166 2.24 2.56 -4.81
C THR A 166 2.91 2.64 -6.18
N GLN A 167 2.30 2.06 -7.22
CA GLN A 167 2.81 2.18 -8.59
C GLN A 167 2.75 3.62 -9.12
N PHE A 168 1.68 4.35 -8.83
CA PHE A 168 1.56 5.75 -9.17
C PHE A 168 2.60 6.62 -8.44
N ASN A 169 2.83 6.37 -7.14
CA ASN A 169 3.86 7.05 -6.36
C ASN A 169 5.27 6.76 -6.89
N ARG A 170 5.54 5.54 -7.36
CA ARG A 170 6.79 5.21 -8.06
C ARG A 170 6.95 5.97 -9.37
N LEU A 171 5.86 6.15 -10.12
CA LEU A 171 5.88 6.89 -11.38
C LEU A 171 6.14 8.39 -11.19
N ILE A 172 5.62 8.98 -10.11
CA ILE A 172 5.75 10.42 -9.82
C ILE A 172 6.99 10.75 -8.98
N ALA A 173 7.66 9.74 -8.42
CA ALA A 173 8.88 9.90 -7.61
C ALA A 173 8.73 10.94 -6.48
N SER A 174 7.60 10.89 -5.76
CA SER A 174 7.23 11.89 -4.76
C SER A 174 7.70 11.53 -3.33
N PRO A 175 8.12 12.52 -2.51
CA PRO A 175 8.46 12.29 -1.10
C PRO A 175 7.31 11.73 -0.26
N SER A 176 6.07 12.18 -0.53
CA SER A 176 4.88 11.71 0.19
C SER A 176 4.59 10.22 -0.07
N GLY A 177 4.86 9.73 -1.28
CA GLY A 177 4.74 8.31 -1.60
C GLY A 177 5.72 7.46 -0.82
N VAL A 178 6.97 7.91 -0.71
CA VAL A 178 8.00 7.26 0.10
C VAL A 178 7.66 7.28 1.59
N GLN A 179 7.08 8.38 2.08
CA GLN A 179 6.61 8.47 3.46
C GLN A 179 5.53 7.42 3.76
N HIS A 180 4.59 7.23 2.84
CA HIS A 180 3.53 6.24 3.00
C HIS A 180 4.10 4.81 3.08
N ILE A 181 5.01 4.45 2.16
CA ILE A 181 5.68 3.14 2.17
C ILE A 181 6.49 2.94 3.46
N TYR A 182 7.20 3.98 3.92
CA TYR A 182 7.96 3.93 5.16
C TYR A 182 7.05 3.74 6.39
N ASN A 183 5.91 4.41 6.44
CA ASN A 183 4.95 4.25 7.54
C ASN A 183 4.27 2.87 7.55
N GLU A 184 3.96 2.32 6.37
CA GLU A 184 3.28 1.03 6.24
C GLU A 184 4.23 -0.15 6.48
N SER A 185 5.43 -0.10 5.90
CA SER A 185 6.37 -1.24 5.84
C SER A 185 7.67 -1.05 6.62
N GLY A 186 7.99 0.15 7.13
CA GLY A 186 9.27 0.43 7.79
C GLY A 186 9.48 -0.27 9.14
N SER A 187 8.44 -0.82 9.75
CA SER A 187 8.54 -1.64 10.97
C SER A 187 8.93 -3.10 10.69
N THR A 188 8.66 -3.59 9.47
CA THR A 188 8.79 -5.01 9.10
C THR A 188 9.80 -5.27 7.99
N HIS A 189 10.22 -4.25 7.25
CA HIS A 189 11.14 -4.35 6.13
C HIS A 189 12.15 -3.20 6.11
N LEU A 190 13.33 -3.46 5.55
CA LEU A 190 14.28 -2.40 5.21
C LEU A 190 13.76 -1.60 4.02
N ILE A 191 13.64 -0.29 4.16
CA ILE A 191 13.23 0.59 3.06
C ILE A 191 14.47 1.25 2.46
N LYS A 192 14.76 0.93 1.20
CA LYS A 192 15.82 1.59 0.43
C LYS A 192 15.22 2.66 -0.47
N ALA A 193 15.71 3.89 -0.35
CA ALA A 193 15.36 4.99 -1.24
C ALA A 193 16.34 5.06 -2.41
N ASN A 194 15.84 5.07 -3.65
CA ASN A 194 16.60 5.57 -4.78
C ASN A 194 16.42 7.09 -4.82
N ILE A 195 17.49 7.82 -4.57
CA ILE A 195 17.49 9.28 -4.49
C ILE A 195 18.22 9.83 -5.70
N LYS A 196 17.58 10.80 -6.35
CA LYS A 196 18.18 11.62 -7.39
C LYS A 196 18.06 13.09 -6.96
N GLY A 197 19.18 13.78 -6.97
CA GLY A 197 19.24 15.15 -6.51
C GLY A 197 20.63 15.74 -6.67
N VAL A 198 20.90 16.79 -5.90
CA VAL A 198 22.19 17.50 -5.92
C VAL A 198 22.71 17.72 -4.50
N ARG A 199 24.02 17.63 -4.32
CA ARG A 199 24.66 17.99 -3.05
C ARG A 199 24.59 19.50 -2.85
N THR A 200 24.15 19.95 -1.68
CA THR A 200 23.98 21.38 -1.38
C THR A 200 25.31 22.14 -1.35
N SER A 201 26.41 21.45 -0.97
CA SER A 201 27.74 22.03 -0.83
C SER A 201 28.42 22.35 -2.18
N ASP A 202 28.45 21.39 -3.10
CA ASP A 202 29.21 21.47 -4.36
C ASP A 202 28.34 21.39 -5.62
N ARG A 203 27.02 21.24 -5.47
CA ARG A 203 26.05 21.03 -6.56
C ARG A 203 26.35 19.81 -7.44
N SER A 204 27.18 18.89 -6.98
CA SER A 204 27.42 17.63 -7.68
C SER A 204 26.16 16.79 -7.69
N LYS A 205 25.91 16.10 -8.80
CA LYS A 205 24.75 15.23 -8.95
C LYS A 205 24.89 14.02 -8.02
N VAL A 206 23.81 13.71 -7.34
CA VAL A 206 23.66 12.54 -6.48
C VAL A 206 22.62 11.63 -7.14
N ASN A 207 23.02 10.40 -7.45
CA ASN A 207 22.12 9.36 -7.90
C ASN A 207 22.58 8.05 -7.27
N GLY A 208 21.80 7.53 -6.33
CA GLY A 208 22.20 6.36 -5.55
C GLY A 208 21.09 5.78 -4.70
N GLN A 209 21.39 4.62 -4.13
CA GLN A 209 20.53 3.94 -3.15
C GLN A 209 20.99 4.27 -1.75
N TYR A 210 20.03 4.57 -0.89
CA TYR A 210 20.27 4.90 0.50
C TYR A 210 19.26 4.19 1.40
N LEU A 211 19.67 3.76 2.58
CA LEU A 211 18.77 3.20 3.59
C LEU A 211 18.01 4.34 4.28
N ILE A 212 16.68 4.29 4.32
CA ILE A 212 15.89 5.27 5.07
C ILE A 212 15.97 4.95 6.57
N ILE A 213 16.54 5.87 7.35
CA ILE A 213 16.62 5.74 8.81
C ILE A 213 15.34 6.26 9.44
N GLN A 214 14.95 7.50 9.15
CA GLN A 214 13.73 8.11 9.69
C GLN A 214 13.21 9.24 8.79
N ALA A 215 11.93 9.54 8.91
CA ALA A 215 11.32 10.72 8.30
C ALA A 215 11.65 11.99 9.10
N GLN A 216 11.97 13.08 8.43
CA GLN A 216 12.32 14.35 9.07
C GLN A 216 11.86 15.53 8.21
N GLY A 217 10.92 16.34 8.73
CA GLY A 217 10.38 17.49 8.00
C GLY A 217 9.73 17.09 6.68
N THR A 218 10.11 17.73 5.58
CA THR A 218 9.66 17.35 4.22
C THR A 218 10.53 16.29 3.54
N GLY A 219 11.45 15.65 4.26
CA GLY A 219 12.39 14.68 3.71
C GLY A 219 12.71 13.52 4.64
N PHE A 220 13.88 12.93 4.44
CA PHE A 220 14.32 11.71 5.11
C PHE A 220 15.78 11.82 5.55
N LEU A 221 16.09 11.22 6.69
CA LEU A 221 17.47 10.89 7.06
C LEU A 221 17.82 9.54 6.47
N VAL A 222 18.89 9.54 5.69
CA VAL A 222 19.28 8.40 4.87
C VAL A 222 20.74 8.04 5.08
N GLN A 223 21.05 6.75 5.08
CA GLN A 223 22.41 6.22 5.20
C GLN A 223 22.90 5.70 3.87
N ALA A 224 24.09 6.11 3.46
CA ALA A 224 24.80 5.53 2.32
C ALA A 224 25.49 4.21 2.69
N ASP A 225 25.85 3.40 1.69
CA ASP A 225 26.54 2.12 1.90
C ASP A 225 27.92 2.27 2.57
N ASP A 226 28.55 3.45 2.48
CA ASP A 226 29.79 3.80 3.18
C ASP A 226 29.59 4.17 4.66
N GLY A 227 28.34 4.11 5.14
CA GLY A 227 27.96 4.38 6.51
C GLY A 227 27.64 5.86 6.80
N ARG A 228 27.85 6.76 5.85
CA ARG A 228 27.60 8.21 6.03
C ARG A 228 26.11 8.51 6.04
N ILE A 229 25.70 9.48 6.86
CA ILE A 229 24.31 9.89 7.01
C ILE A 229 24.11 11.26 6.36
N TYR A 230 23.03 11.38 5.61
CA TYR A 230 22.63 12.60 4.92
C TYR A 230 21.17 12.92 5.22
N LYS A 231 20.84 14.21 5.33
CA LYS A 231 19.46 14.66 5.22
C LYS A 231 19.15 14.89 3.74
N ALA A 232 18.18 14.13 3.22
CA ALA A 232 17.67 14.24 1.86
C ALA A 232 16.29 14.90 1.91
N SER A 233 16.22 16.18 1.57
CA SER A 233 15.00 16.99 1.68
C SER A 233 14.97 18.09 0.62
N THR A 234 13.81 18.74 0.49
CA THR A 234 13.66 19.99 -0.27
C THR A 234 14.01 21.22 0.58
N GLU A 235 14.32 21.04 1.86
CA GLU A 235 14.72 22.09 2.78
C GLU A 235 16.18 22.55 2.55
N PRO A 236 16.51 23.83 2.81
CA PRO A 236 17.84 24.39 2.55
C PRO A 236 18.94 23.89 3.51
N ASP A 237 18.58 23.32 4.66
CA ASP A 237 19.52 22.74 5.63
C ASP A 237 19.92 21.28 5.32
N SER A 238 19.41 20.74 4.22
CA SER A 238 19.69 19.38 3.75
C SER A 238 21.07 19.28 3.08
N GLN A 239 21.75 18.15 3.25
CA GLN A 239 23.00 17.86 2.55
C GLN A 239 22.74 17.42 1.11
N ILE A 240 21.61 16.75 0.87
CA ILE A 240 21.15 16.34 -0.45
C ILE A 240 19.83 17.07 -0.71
N PHE A 241 19.86 18.02 -1.63
CA PHE A 241 18.67 18.64 -2.15
C PHE A 241 17.96 17.65 -3.08
N LEU A 242 16.72 17.30 -2.72
CA LEU A 242 15.97 16.22 -3.34
C LEU A 242 15.21 16.71 -4.57
N GLU A 243 15.46 16.08 -5.73
CA GLU A 243 14.70 16.32 -6.97
C GLU A 243 13.63 15.24 -7.18
N GLU A 244 14.04 13.97 -7.02
CA GLU A 244 13.18 12.80 -7.19
C GLU A 244 13.54 11.75 -6.13
N ILE A 245 12.54 11.06 -5.59
CA ILE A 245 12.74 9.94 -4.66
C ILE A 245 11.76 8.81 -4.93
N THR A 246 12.28 7.59 -4.98
CA THR A 246 11.46 6.37 -4.99
C THR A 246 11.94 5.43 -3.90
N ALA A 247 11.06 4.56 -3.41
CA ALA A 247 11.39 3.60 -2.37
C ALA A 247 11.08 2.17 -2.78
N ASP A 248 12.02 1.30 -2.45
CA ASP A 248 11.93 -0.15 -2.62
C ASP A 248 11.88 -0.82 -1.25
N VAL A 249 10.87 -1.68 -1.08
CA VAL A 249 10.74 -2.54 0.10
C VAL A 249 11.75 -3.67 -0.06
N GLY A 250 12.78 -3.65 0.77
CA GLY A 250 13.89 -4.60 0.77
C GLY A 250 13.60 -5.82 1.62
N ARG A 251 14.67 -6.37 2.22
CA ARG A 251 14.60 -7.59 3.03
C ARG A 251 13.77 -7.38 4.31
N PRO A 252 13.12 -8.44 4.84
CA PRO A 252 12.41 -8.37 6.11
C PRO A 252 13.37 -8.04 7.25
N ALA A 253 13.04 -7.00 8.00
CA ALA A 253 13.80 -6.52 9.15
C ALA A 253 12.84 -5.96 10.19
N ILE A 254 13.04 -6.34 11.46
CA ILE A 254 12.18 -5.90 12.55
C ILE A 254 12.82 -4.66 13.16
N THR A 255 12.10 -3.55 13.10
CA THR A 255 12.49 -2.29 13.71
C THR A 255 11.85 -2.17 15.10
N ASN A 256 12.68 -2.15 16.15
CA ASN A 256 12.26 -1.91 17.52
C ASN A 256 12.75 -0.54 17.99
N ILE A 257 11.91 0.21 18.70
CA ILE A 257 12.27 1.48 19.32
C ILE A 257 12.12 1.30 20.83
N GLU A 258 13.22 1.44 21.55
CA GLU A 258 13.26 1.32 23.02
C GLU A 258 13.68 2.66 23.63
N ALA A 259 12.94 3.11 24.65
CA ALA A 259 13.33 4.27 25.43
C ALA A 259 14.29 3.85 26.54
N VAL A 260 15.40 4.57 26.67
CA VAL A 260 16.42 4.38 27.71
C VAL A 260 16.54 5.69 28.47
N SER A 261 16.26 5.67 29.76
CA SER A 261 16.50 6.78 30.66
C SER A 261 17.85 6.55 31.34
N LEU A 262 18.70 7.57 31.34
CA LEU A 262 20.00 7.56 32.01
C LEU A 262 19.93 8.47 33.23
N GLU A 263 20.32 7.93 34.38
CA GLU A 263 20.37 8.63 35.67
C GLU A 263 21.82 8.62 36.18
N ASP A 264 22.69 9.38 35.51
CA ASP A 264 24.10 9.51 35.88
C ASP A 264 24.86 8.18 35.78
N GLU A 265 24.65 7.49 34.65
CA GLU A 265 25.30 6.22 34.31
C GLU A 265 26.24 6.40 33.11
N PRO A 266 27.29 5.55 32.98
CA PRO A 266 28.16 5.59 31.81
C PRO A 266 27.38 5.17 30.56
N ILE A 267 27.37 6.04 29.55
CA ILE A 267 26.54 5.86 28.34
C ILE A 267 26.90 4.56 27.60
N GLY A 268 28.18 4.16 27.63
CA GLY A 268 28.65 2.93 26.99
C GLY A 268 27.95 1.68 27.52
N THR A 269 27.91 1.51 28.84
CA THR A 269 27.35 0.31 29.50
C THR A 269 25.84 0.20 29.30
N ALA A 270 25.12 1.32 29.36
CA ALA A 270 23.68 1.34 29.12
C ALA A 270 23.32 0.95 27.68
N LEU A 271 24.22 1.19 26.72
CA LEU A 271 24.03 0.92 25.31
C LEU A 271 24.60 -0.43 24.85
N GLU A 272 25.47 -1.09 25.63
CA GLU A 272 26.07 -2.38 25.29
C GLU A 272 25.04 -3.46 24.95
N LYS A 273 23.89 -3.47 25.64
CA LYS A 273 22.80 -4.42 25.41
C LYS A 273 22.21 -4.39 23.99
N PHE A 274 22.43 -3.28 23.27
CA PHE A 274 21.98 -3.09 21.89
C PHE A 274 23.05 -3.43 20.85
N ASN A 275 24.30 -3.64 21.26
CA ASN A 275 25.39 -4.03 20.37
C ASN A 275 25.28 -5.51 19.98
N ARG A 276 24.34 -5.84 19.10
CA ARG A 276 24.10 -7.20 18.59
C ARG A 276 24.69 -7.37 17.19
N ALA A 277 25.33 -8.51 16.94
CA ALA A 277 25.83 -8.85 15.60
C ALA A 277 24.68 -8.85 14.57
N GLY A 278 24.81 -8.02 13.53
CA GLY A 278 23.81 -7.89 12.45
C GLY A 278 22.66 -6.92 12.73
N ALA A 279 22.66 -6.22 13.87
CA ALA A 279 21.70 -5.15 14.14
C ALA A 279 22.26 -3.79 13.72
N ILE A 280 21.47 -3.00 13.00
CA ILE A 280 21.79 -1.59 12.73
C ILE A 280 21.10 -0.76 13.81
N VAL A 281 21.88 -0.02 14.60
CA VAL A 281 21.38 0.71 15.77
C VAL A 281 21.63 2.21 15.63
N PHE A 282 20.55 2.97 15.78
CA PHE A 282 20.55 4.43 15.78
C PHE A 282 20.02 4.97 17.10
N ILE A 283 20.62 6.04 17.59
CA ILE A 283 20.29 6.66 18.87
C ILE A 283 19.84 8.09 18.62
N SER A 284 18.68 8.45 19.16
CA SER A 284 18.12 9.79 19.11
C SER A 284 17.72 10.24 20.51
N GLY A 285 17.96 11.49 20.89
CA GLY A 285 17.62 11.97 22.22
C GLY A 285 18.49 13.15 22.66
N GLN A 286 18.34 13.53 23.93
CA GLN A 286 19.14 14.59 24.53
C GLN A 286 19.73 14.12 25.84
N LEU A 287 21.00 14.44 26.03
CA LEU A 287 21.78 14.15 27.21
C LEU A 287 22.31 15.45 27.80
N SER A 288 22.26 15.55 29.11
CA SER A 288 22.81 16.64 29.90
C SER A 288 24.02 16.12 30.67
N PHE A 289 25.05 16.95 30.77
CA PHE A 289 26.32 16.64 31.41
C PHE A 289 26.69 17.76 32.37
N ASP A 290 27.36 17.42 33.46
CA ASP A 290 27.84 18.40 34.43
C ASP A 290 29.07 19.18 33.91
N THR A 291 29.98 18.50 33.20
CA THR A 291 31.13 19.11 32.52
C THR A 291 31.46 18.32 31.25
N LEU A 292 31.52 18.99 30.09
CA LEU A 292 31.78 18.36 28.80
C LEU A 292 33.22 18.64 28.33
N ASP A 293 34.20 18.06 29.01
CA ASP A 293 35.61 18.29 28.70
C ASP A 293 36.14 17.27 27.67
N GLY A 294 36.55 17.75 26.49
CA GLY A 294 37.37 16.95 25.56
C GLY A 294 36.62 16.16 24.48
N VAL A 295 35.31 16.25 24.37
CA VAL A 295 34.56 15.58 23.28
C VAL A 295 34.79 16.31 21.95
N THR A 296 35.72 15.80 21.15
CA THR A 296 35.93 16.25 19.77
C THR A 296 34.85 15.65 18.85
N LEU A 297 33.83 16.45 18.56
CA LEU A 297 32.78 16.06 17.62
C LEU A 297 33.30 16.08 16.17
N PRO A 298 33.00 15.06 15.36
CA PRO A 298 33.27 15.10 13.94
C PRO A 298 32.40 16.19 13.29
N ARG A 299 33.01 17.30 12.91
CA ARG A 299 32.38 18.35 12.11
C ARG A 299 32.68 18.12 10.63
N ASP A 300 31.96 17.19 10.02
CA ASP A 300 31.97 17.04 8.56
C ASP A 300 30.84 17.89 7.97
N PRO A 301 31.13 19.03 7.29
CA PRO A 301 30.10 19.88 6.70
C PRO A 301 29.32 19.19 5.57
N TYR A 302 29.81 18.05 5.07
CA TYR A 302 29.15 17.27 4.02
C TYR A 302 28.21 16.20 4.58
N GLN A 303 28.20 15.97 5.90
CA GLN A 303 27.33 14.98 6.54
C GLN A 303 26.27 15.63 7.41
N PHE A 304 25.19 14.90 7.66
CA PHE A 304 24.20 15.34 8.60
C PHE A 304 24.81 15.43 10.01
N PRO A 305 24.63 16.55 10.75
CA PRO A 305 25.14 16.67 12.11
C PRO A 305 24.25 15.88 13.09
N PHE A 306 24.42 14.56 13.09
CA PHE A 306 23.72 13.61 13.99
C PHE A 306 24.16 13.73 15.46
N LEU A 307 25.24 14.48 15.72
CA LEU A 307 25.74 14.86 17.04
C LEU A 307 25.88 16.38 17.10
N ARG A 308 25.15 17.04 18.00
CA ARG A 308 25.34 18.48 18.27
C ARG A 308 25.52 18.68 19.76
N ALA A 309 26.70 19.17 20.15
CA ALA A 309 27.00 19.54 21.52
C ALA A 309 26.82 21.05 21.74
N THR A 310 26.33 21.36 22.93
CA THR A 310 26.40 22.65 23.61
C THR A 310 27.28 22.49 24.85
N GLU A 311 27.53 23.55 25.61
CA GLU A 311 28.41 23.49 26.79
C GLU A 311 27.93 22.49 27.85
N THR A 312 26.63 22.25 27.96
CA THR A 312 26.01 21.42 29.01
C THR A 312 25.10 20.31 28.50
N SER A 313 24.88 20.22 27.19
CA SER A 313 24.01 19.19 26.62
C SER A 313 24.43 18.72 25.22
N ILE A 314 24.19 17.45 24.93
CA ILE A 314 24.35 16.85 23.61
C ILE A 314 22.99 16.42 23.09
N THR A 315 22.69 16.80 21.87
CA THR A 315 21.55 16.29 21.10
C THR A 315 22.05 15.27 20.09
N LEU A 316 21.43 14.09 20.14
CA LEU A 316 21.65 12.96 19.25
C LEU A 316 20.45 12.86 18.32
N GLU A 317 20.72 12.75 17.02
CA GLU A 317 19.67 12.55 16.03
C GLU A 317 20.10 11.48 15.02
N ALA A 318 19.54 10.28 15.17
CA ALA A 318 19.90 9.10 14.39
C ALA A 318 21.42 8.79 14.39
N ALA A 319 22.08 9.00 15.54
CA ALA A 319 23.51 8.76 15.69
C ALA A 319 23.82 7.24 15.68
N PRO A 320 24.76 6.75 14.86
CA PRO A 320 25.15 5.34 14.87
C PRO A 320 25.75 4.92 16.22
N LEU A 321 25.34 3.75 16.73
CA LEU A 321 25.80 3.23 18.02
C LEU A 321 27.33 3.20 18.15
N GLY A 322 28.05 2.75 17.13
CA GLY A 322 29.52 2.66 17.17
C GLY A 322 30.20 4.03 17.35
N ILE A 323 29.62 5.10 16.77
CA ILE A 323 30.16 6.46 16.93
C ILE A 323 29.85 6.97 18.35
N VAL A 324 28.63 6.76 18.84
CA VAL A 324 28.22 7.15 20.19
C VAL A 324 29.09 6.46 21.24
N GLN A 325 29.31 5.14 21.14
CA GLN A 325 30.19 4.41 22.06
C GLN A 325 31.64 4.92 22.02
N SER A 326 32.19 5.18 20.83
CA SER A 326 33.57 5.64 20.69
C SER A 326 33.83 7.06 21.24
N LYS A 327 32.78 7.91 21.25
CA LYS A 327 32.91 9.34 21.58
C LYS A 327 32.32 9.73 22.92
N LEU A 328 31.30 9.01 23.38
CA LEU A 328 30.54 9.31 24.60
C LEU A 328 30.51 8.11 25.56
N GLY A 329 31.14 6.98 25.24
CA GLY A 329 31.02 5.75 26.03
C GLY A 329 31.47 5.89 27.49
N GLU A 330 32.53 6.66 27.72
CA GLU A 330 33.12 6.91 29.05
C GLU A 330 32.46 8.09 29.80
N GLU A 331 31.61 8.85 29.12
CA GLU A 331 30.96 10.03 29.69
C GLU A 331 29.72 9.64 30.50
N PHE A 332 29.52 10.33 31.62
CA PHE A 332 28.36 10.18 32.48
C PHE A 332 27.34 11.24 32.13
N GLY A 333 26.12 10.81 31.81
CA GLY A 333 25.07 11.71 31.35
C GLY A 333 23.73 11.39 31.97
N THR A 334 22.90 12.43 32.10
CA THR A 334 21.49 12.30 32.49
C THR A 334 20.60 12.67 31.30
N GLY A 335 19.54 11.90 31.05
CA GLY A 335 18.62 12.23 29.97
C GLY A 335 17.83 11.05 29.42
N GLN A 336 17.11 11.31 28.34
CA GLN A 336 16.30 10.30 27.66
C GLN A 336 16.80 10.07 26.24
N LEU A 337 17.04 8.80 25.94
CA LEU A 337 17.43 8.29 24.64
C LEU A 337 16.35 7.37 24.08
N GLN A 338 16.18 7.42 22.77
CA GLN A 338 15.42 6.46 21.99
C GLN A 338 16.42 5.67 21.15
N VAL A 339 16.47 4.36 21.40
CA VAL A 339 17.33 3.43 20.68
C VAL A 339 16.48 2.72 19.64
N LYS A 340 16.75 3.02 18.38
CA LYS A 340 16.15 2.36 17.24
C LYS A 340 17.05 1.23 16.78
N THR A 341 16.59 -0.01 16.97
CA THR A 341 17.29 -1.23 16.56
C THR A 341 16.61 -1.83 15.35
N ILE A 342 17.34 -1.97 14.25
CA ILE A 342 16.87 -2.64 13.03
C ILE A 342 17.56 -4.00 12.96
N ASN A 343 16.82 -5.05 13.28
CA ASN A 343 17.30 -6.42 13.21
C ASN A 343 17.05 -6.98 11.82
N THR A 344 18.11 -7.13 11.02
CA THR A 344 18.01 -7.89 9.78
C THR A 344 18.00 -9.36 10.14
N SER A 345 16.92 -10.07 9.77
CA SER A 345 16.92 -11.53 9.90
C SER A 345 18.06 -12.09 9.04
N ILE A 346 19.12 -12.57 9.71
CA ILE A 346 20.15 -13.37 9.05
C ILE A 346 19.48 -14.72 8.82
N GLN A 347 19.08 -14.98 7.57
CA GLN A 347 18.96 -16.35 7.10
C GLN A 347 20.32 -16.82 6.61
#